data_AF-A0A7S0E9G8-F1
#
_entry.id   AF-A0A7S0E9G8-F1
#
_cell.length_a   1.000
_cell.length_b   1.000
_cell.length_c   1.000
_cell.angle_alpha   90.00
_cell.angle_beta   90.00
_cell.angle_gamma   90.00
#
_symmetry.space_group_name_H-M   'P 1'
#
loop_
_entity.id
_entity.type
_entity.pdbx_description
1 polymer ?
#
loop_
_entity_poly.entity_id
_entity_poly.type
_entity_poly.pdbx_seq_one_letter_code
_entity_poly.pdbx_strand_id
1 'polypeptide(L)'
;GSEALIDHAPRPAAEYADGAPYNEYASAEGADVPQLGLDLVRAIRRQQEFMQAMLADGLPDPIRISSALDDYLDFLGRVKHSKQPLVPTRAVDLMWHTHMFFPRRYAAECLSLAGSFVD
;
A
#
# COMPACT_ATOMS: atom_id res chain seq x y z
N GLY A 1 26.98 -20.94 17.57
CA GLY A 1 26.25 -19.98 16.73
C GLY A 1 24.81 -20.42 16.72
N SER A 2 23.92 -19.64 17.31
CA SER A 2 22.48 -19.91 17.34
C SER A 2 21.82 -18.96 16.37
N GLU A 3 21.34 -19.47 15.26
CA GLU A 3 20.58 -18.71 14.26
C GLU A 3 19.17 -18.49 14.83
N ALA A 4 18.86 -17.25 15.22
CA ALA A 4 17.51 -16.89 15.63
C ALA A 4 16.62 -16.89 14.39
N LEU A 5 15.88 -17.98 14.19
CA LEU A 5 14.80 -18.03 13.21
C LEU A 5 13.70 -17.08 13.68
N ILE A 6 13.64 -15.88 13.10
CA ILE A 6 12.52 -14.96 13.31
C ILE A 6 11.35 -15.53 12.50
N ASP A 7 10.45 -16.22 13.21
CA ASP A 7 9.19 -16.68 12.64
C ASP A 7 8.29 -15.46 12.37
N HIS A 8 8.21 -15.08 11.09
CA HIS A 8 7.37 -14.00 10.59
C HIS A 8 5.95 -14.46 10.25
N ALA A 9 5.50 -15.63 10.70
CA ALA A 9 4.12 -16.04 10.51
C ALA A 9 3.17 -15.06 11.23
N PRO A 10 2.27 -14.36 10.51
CA PRO A 10 1.26 -13.55 11.18
C PRO A 10 0.38 -14.46 12.02
N ARG A 11 0.01 -14.01 13.22
CA ARG A 11 -0.91 -14.76 14.08
C ARG A 11 -2.26 -14.96 13.37
N PRO A 12 -3.03 -15.99 13.71
CA PRO A 12 -4.38 -16.16 13.18
C PRO A 12 -5.21 -14.89 13.41
N ALA A 13 -5.99 -14.46 12.41
CA ALA A 13 -6.80 -13.24 12.48
C ALA A 13 -7.72 -13.19 13.72
N ALA A 14 -8.15 -14.36 14.21
CA ALA A 14 -8.96 -14.50 15.42
C ALA A 14 -8.25 -14.07 16.71
N GLU A 15 -6.92 -14.14 16.78
CA GLU A 15 -6.14 -13.72 17.96
C GLU A 15 -5.95 -12.20 18.04
N TYR A 16 -6.15 -11.48 16.94
CA TYR A 16 -6.17 -10.01 16.93
C TYR A 16 -7.52 -9.43 17.35
N ALA A 17 -8.55 -10.27 17.45
CA ALA A 17 -9.91 -9.88 17.79
C ALA A 17 -10.19 -9.98 19.30
N ASP A 18 -9.17 -9.87 20.14
CA ASP A 18 -9.39 -9.80 21.59
C ASP A 18 -10.08 -8.46 21.88
N GLY A 19 -11.34 -8.54 22.33
CA GLY A 19 -12.32 -7.47 22.42
C GLY A 19 -12.00 -6.39 23.47
N ALA A 20 -10.75 -5.95 23.54
CA ALA A 20 -10.35 -4.77 24.29
C ALA A 20 -11.16 -3.57 23.75
N PRO A 21 -11.88 -2.84 24.61
CA PRO A 21 -12.61 -1.65 24.18
C PRO A 21 -11.60 -0.67 23.57
N TYR A 22 -11.96 -0.14 22.41
CA TYR A 22 -11.15 0.71 21.52
C TYR A 22 -10.70 2.06 22.13
N ASN A 23 -10.79 2.24 23.46
CA ASN A 23 -10.78 3.55 24.10
C ASN A 23 -9.93 3.65 25.37
N GLU A 24 -8.84 2.87 25.51
CA GLU A 24 -7.93 3.00 26.66
C GLU A 24 -6.70 3.90 26.37
N TYR A 25 -6.46 4.29 25.11
CA TYR A 25 -5.35 5.20 24.76
C TYR A 25 -5.75 6.67 24.63
N ALA A 26 -7.03 7.01 24.83
CA ALA A 26 -7.53 8.38 24.76
C ALA A 26 -7.49 9.06 26.14
N SER A 27 -6.33 9.09 26.80
CA SER A 27 -6.07 9.93 27.97
C SER A 27 -4.57 10.02 28.28
N ALA A 28 -3.84 10.75 27.44
CA ALA A 28 -2.60 11.40 27.84
C ALA A 28 -2.61 12.81 27.23
N GLU A 29 -2.95 13.79 28.05
CA GLU A 29 -2.92 15.21 27.71
C GLU A 29 -1.52 15.63 27.28
N GLY A 30 -1.41 16.43 26.21
CA GLY A 30 -0.24 17.29 25.99
C GLY A 30 0.83 16.80 25.01
N ALA A 31 0.44 16.27 23.85
CA ALA A 31 1.26 16.38 22.64
C ALA A 31 0.33 16.39 21.42
N ASP A 32 0.25 17.52 20.71
CA ASP A 32 -0.40 17.58 19.41
C ASP A 32 0.47 16.80 18.42
N VAL A 33 0.18 15.49 18.31
CA VAL A 33 0.65 14.66 17.19
C VAL A 33 -0.55 14.45 16.28
N PRO A 34 -0.90 15.42 15.42
CA PRO A 34 -1.81 15.13 14.34
C PRO A 34 -1.09 14.15 13.40
N GLN A 35 -1.83 13.20 12.81
CA GLN A 35 -1.45 12.38 11.63
C GLN A 35 -1.10 10.88 11.84
N LEU A 36 -1.72 10.18 12.78
CA LEU A 36 -1.75 8.69 12.75
C LEU A 36 -3.17 8.10 12.74
N GLY A 37 -4.21 8.93 12.62
CA GLY A 37 -5.61 8.52 12.58
C GLY A 37 -6.03 7.87 11.25
N LEU A 38 -5.30 6.85 10.80
CA LEU A 38 -5.69 6.04 9.64
C LEU A 38 -6.81 5.08 10.07
N ASP A 39 -8.00 5.23 9.48
CA ASP A 39 -9.09 4.26 9.64
C ASP A 39 -8.74 2.97 8.87
N LEU A 40 -8.02 2.08 9.55
CA LEU A 40 -7.56 0.81 9.00
C LEU A 40 -8.72 -0.08 8.55
N VAL A 41 -9.87 -0.03 9.22
CA VAL A 41 -11.05 -0.82 8.83
C VAL A 41 -11.55 -0.37 7.47
N ARG A 42 -11.69 0.95 7.28
CA ARG A 42 -12.09 1.51 5.98
C ARG A 42 -11.02 1.29 4.91
N ALA A 43 -9.74 1.42 5.25
CA ALA A 43 -8.63 1.20 4.31
C ALA A 43 -8.61 -0.26 3.82
N ILE A 44 -8.71 -1.23 4.73
CA ILE A 44 -8.73 -2.66 4.38
C ILE A 44 -9.97 -3.01 3.57
N ARG A 45 -11.14 -2.43 3.86
CA ARG A 45 -12.35 -2.64 3.04
C ARG A 45 -12.17 -2.18 1.59
N ARG A 46 -11.58 -1.00 1.38
CA ARG A 46 -11.27 -0.50 0.03
C ARG A 46 -10.30 -1.45 -0.69
N GLN A 47 -9.27 -1.92 0.02
CA GLN A 47 -8.31 -2.87 -0.54
C GLN A 47 -8.99 -4.21 -0.91
N GLN A 48 -9.92 -4.69 -0.10
CA GLN A 48 -10.71 -5.88 -0.39
C GLN A 48 -11.57 -5.70 -1.65
N GLU A 49 -12.29 -4.59 -1.77
CA GLU A 49 -13.11 -4.26 -2.95
C GLU A 49 -12.25 -4.19 -4.22
N PHE A 50 -11.07 -3.59 -4.13
CA PHE A 50 -10.09 -3.54 -5.21
C PHE A 50 -9.66 -4.95 -5.65
N MET A 51 -9.28 -5.82 -4.70
CA MET A 51 -8.85 -7.19 -4.99
C MET A 51 -9.98 -8.02 -5.62
N GLN A 52 -11.22 -7.84 -5.16
CA GLN A 52 -12.39 -8.50 -5.75
C GLN A 52 -12.60 -8.07 -7.20
N ALA A 53 -12.46 -6.78 -7.51
CA ALA A 53 -12.57 -6.27 -8.87
C ALA A 53 -11.47 -6.82 -9.79
N MET A 54 -10.22 -6.89 -9.29
CA MET A 54 -9.09 -7.49 -10.02
C MET A 54 -9.33 -8.97 -10.37
N LEU A 55 -9.88 -9.74 -9.44
CA LEU A 55 -10.18 -11.16 -9.67
C LEU A 55 -11.34 -11.34 -10.65
N ALA A 56 -12.34 -10.45 -10.62
CA ALA A 56 -13.47 -10.48 -11.53
C ALA A 56 -13.07 -10.16 -12.99
N ASP A 57 -12.09 -9.27 -13.18
CA ASP A 57 -11.51 -8.96 -14.50
C ASP A 57 -10.65 -10.11 -15.07
N GLY A 58 -10.28 -11.07 -14.22
CA GLY A 58 -9.36 -12.16 -14.54
C GLY A 58 -7.90 -11.81 -14.24
N LEU A 59 -7.10 -12.85 -13.98
CA LEU A 59 -5.67 -12.68 -13.73
C LEU A 59 -4.96 -12.13 -14.98
N PRO A 60 -4.09 -11.11 -14.84
CA PRO A 60 -3.38 -10.56 -15.97
C PRO A 60 -2.42 -11.62 -16.56
N ASP A 61 -2.50 -11.81 -17.88
CA ASP A 61 -1.54 -12.62 -18.63
C ASP A 61 -0.18 -11.90 -18.78
N PRO A 62 0.90 -12.58 -19.21
CA PRO A 62 2.23 -11.97 -19.31
C PRO A 62 2.30 -10.70 -20.18
N ILE A 63 1.49 -10.61 -21.24
CA ILE A 63 1.44 -9.43 -22.12
C ILE A 63 0.81 -8.27 -21.37
N ARG A 64 -0.31 -8.52 -20.66
CA ARG A 64 -0.98 -7.52 -19.81
C ARG A 64 -0.09 -7.03 -18.67
N ILE A 65 0.70 -7.92 -18.08
CA ILE A 65 1.68 -7.54 -17.03
C ILE A 65 2.74 -6.59 -17.59
N SER A 66 3.31 -6.89 -18.76
CA SER A 66 4.32 -6.03 -19.38
C SER A 66 3.77 -4.65 -19.71
N SER A 67 2.57 -4.59 -20.32
CA SER A 67 1.91 -3.32 -20.62
C SER A 67 1.62 -2.52 -19.35
N ALA A 68 1.16 -3.18 -18.28
CA ALA A 68 0.88 -2.52 -17.01
C ALA A 68 2.14 -1.96 -16.34
N LEU A 69 3.31 -2.59 -16.55
CA LEU A 69 4.59 -2.07 -16.09
C LEU A 69 4.95 -0.78 -16.83
N ASP A 70 4.84 -0.77 -18.17
CA ASP A 70 5.12 0.42 -18.98
C ASP A 70 4.18 1.57 -18.57
N ASP A 71 2.88 1.28 -18.42
CA ASP A 71 1.88 2.25 -17.98
C ASP A 71 2.18 2.81 -16.57
N TYR A 72 2.72 1.98 -15.68
CA TYR A 72 3.11 2.38 -14.32
C TYR A 72 4.35 3.28 -14.32
N LEU A 73 5.37 2.97 -15.11
CA LEU A 73 6.55 3.82 -15.25
C LEU A 73 6.18 5.19 -15.84
N ASP A 74 5.32 5.19 -16.85
CA ASP A 74 4.75 6.40 -17.44
C ASP A 74 3.91 7.18 -16.41
N PHE A 75 3.13 6.49 -15.59
CA PHE A 75 2.37 7.12 -14.51
C PHE A 75 3.29 7.83 -13.51
N LEU A 76 4.36 7.20 -13.04
CA LEU A 76 5.35 7.86 -12.16
C LEU A 76 5.97 9.09 -12.83
N GLY A 77 6.32 8.99 -14.12
CA GLY A 77 6.82 10.13 -14.89
C GLY A 77 5.80 11.28 -14.97
N ARG A 78 4.51 10.97 -15.12
CA ARG A 78 3.43 11.99 -15.11
C ARG A 78 3.24 12.62 -13.74
N VAL A 79 3.35 11.86 -12.64
CA VAL A 79 3.26 12.38 -11.26
C VAL A 79 4.27 13.52 -11.06
N LYS A 80 5.50 13.36 -11.54
CA LYS A 80 6.57 14.37 -11.44
C LYS A 80 6.20 15.75 -11.98
N HIS A 81 5.36 15.79 -13.01
CA HIS A 81 5.01 17.02 -13.73
C HIS A 81 3.58 17.49 -13.42
N SER A 82 2.80 16.69 -12.70
CA SER A 82 1.42 17.01 -12.38
C SER A 82 1.34 17.98 -11.21
N LYS A 83 0.46 18.98 -11.33
CA LYS A 83 0.10 19.88 -10.22
C LYS A 83 -1.10 19.36 -9.41
N GLN A 84 -1.74 18.30 -9.87
CA GLN A 84 -2.91 17.69 -9.24
C GLN A 84 -2.67 16.19 -8.99
N PRO A 85 -3.32 15.60 -7.98
CA PRO A 85 -3.29 14.16 -7.78
C PRO A 85 -3.76 13.42 -9.03
N LEU A 86 -2.96 12.44 -9.48
CA LEU A 86 -3.33 11.57 -10.59
C LEU A 86 -3.98 10.31 -10.04
N VAL A 87 -5.07 9.88 -10.66
CA VAL A 87 -5.74 8.62 -10.32
C VAL A 87 -5.16 7.53 -11.21
N PRO A 88 -4.54 6.47 -10.65
CA PRO A 88 -4.02 5.36 -11.45
C PRO A 88 -5.18 4.56 -12.06
N THR A 89 -4.91 3.92 -13.20
CA THR A 89 -5.79 2.84 -13.68
C THR A 89 -5.65 1.63 -12.75
N ARG A 90 -6.61 0.70 -12.78
CA ARG A 90 -6.57 -0.49 -11.91
C ARG A 90 -5.28 -1.32 -12.07
N ALA A 91 -4.78 -1.47 -13.29
CA ALA A 91 -3.54 -2.20 -13.56
C ALA A 91 -2.30 -1.46 -13.04
N VAL A 92 -2.26 -0.13 -13.19
CA VAL A 92 -1.21 0.73 -12.62
C VAL A 92 -1.24 0.68 -11.09
N ASP A 93 -2.42 0.71 -10.50
CA ASP A 93 -2.63 0.64 -9.05
C ASP A 93 -2.15 -0.73 -8.48
N LEU A 94 -2.38 -1.82 -9.21
CA LEU A 94 -1.85 -3.14 -8.84
C LEU A 94 -0.32 -3.16 -8.89
N MET A 95 0.29 -2.64 -9.96
CA MET A 95 1.75 -2.56 -10.08
C MET A 95 2.35 -1.68 -8.99
N TRP A 96 1.69 -0.57 -8.68
CA TRP A 96 2.09 0.34 -7.63
C TRP A 96 2.11 -0.34 -6.26
N HIS A 97 1.01 -0.99 -5.86
CA HIS A 97 0.95 -1.75 -4.60
C HIS A 97 1.96 -2.90 -4.58
N THR A 98 2.21 -3.56 -5.71
CA THR A 98 3.23 -4.62 -5.81
C THR A 98 4.64 -4.06 -5.59
N HIS A 99 4.93 -2.86 -6.11
CA HIS A 99 6.21 -2.20 -5.92
C HIS A 99 6.44 -1.78 -4.45
N MET A 100 5.39 -1.39 -3.72
CA MET A 100 5.49 -1.03 -2.30
C MET A 100 6.01 -2.16 -1.39
N PHE A 101 5.89 -3.43 -1.80
CA PHE A 101 6.49 -4.57 -1.07
C PHE A 101 8.03 -4.54 -1.04
N PHE A 102 8.66 -3.70 -1.86
CA PHE A 102 10.11 -3.50 -1.90
C PHE A 102 10.47 -2.09 -1.42
N PRO A 103 10.25 -1.74 -0.13
CA PRO A 103 10.20 -0.36 0.34
C PRO A 103 11.46 0.47 0.04
N ARG A 104 12.65 -0.15 0.11
CA ARG A 104 13.92 0.53 -0.23
C ARG A 104 14.01 0.89 -1.71
N ARG A 105 13.59 -0.04 -2.58
CA ARG A 105 13.60 0.16 -4.03
C ARG A 105 12.52 1.16 -4.42
N TYR A 106 11.33 1.00 -3.84
CA TYR A 106 10.20 1.90 -4.01
C TYR A 106 10.57 3.35 -3.71
N ALA A 107 11.14 3.63 -2.53
CA ALA A 107 11.54 4.98 -2.16
C ALA A 107 12.57 5.60 -3.12
N ALA A 108 13.57 4.81 -3.54
CA ALA A 108 14.60 5.27 -4.46
C ALA A 108 14.04 5.55 -5.87
N GLU A 109 13.20 4.66 -6.39
CA GLU A 109 12.61 4.79 -7.72
C GLU A 109 11.52 5.88 -7.76
N CYS A 110 10.74 6.08 -6.69
CA CYS A 110 9.83 7.22 -6.56
C CYS A 110 10.59 8.55 -6.67
N LEU A 111 11.68 8.71 -5.93
CA LEU A 111 12.49 9.93 -6.01
C LEU A 111 13.09 10.12 -7.40
N SER A 112 13.56 9.06 -8.04
CA SER A 112 14.15 9.11 -9.39
C SER A 112 13.12 9.43 -10.48
N LEU A 113 11.98 8.73 -10.47
CA LEU A 113 10.99 8.73 -11.55
C LEU A 113 9.89 9.77 -11.32
N ALA A 114 9.32 9.82 -10.12
CA ALA A 114 8.25 10.73 -9.74
C ALA A 114 8.74 12.05 -9.11
N GLY A 115 10.02 12.13 -8.71
CA GLY A 115 10.59 13.33 -8.07
C GLY A 115 10.19 13.52 -6.61
N SER A 116 9.27 12.70 -6.10
CA SER A 116 8.82 12.68 -4.71
C SER A 116 8.42 11.26 -4.33
N PHE A 117 8.30 11.00 -3.02
CA PHE A 117 7.58 9.82 -2.55
C PHE A 117 6.11 9.93 -2.99
N VAL A 118 5.53 8.82 -3.45
CA VAL A 118 4.12 8.73 -3.82
C VAL A 118 3.40 7.98 -2.69
N ASP A 119 2.36 8.57 -2.14
CA ASP A 119 1.52 8.05 -1.06
C ASP A 119 0.05 8.36 -1.36
#